data_AF-A0A1V5PSP4-F1
#
_entry.id   AF-A0A1V5PSP4-F1
#
_cell.length_a   1.000
_cell.length_b   1.000
_cell.length_c   1.000
_cell.angle_alpha   90.00
_cell.angle_beta   90.00
_cell.angle_gamma   90.00
#
_symmetry.space_group_name_H-M   'P 1'
#
loop_
_entity.id
_entity.type
_entity.pdbx_description
1 polymer ?
#
loop_
_entity_poly.entity_id
_entity_poly.type
_entity_poly.pdbx_seq_one_letter_code
_entity_poly.pdbx_strand_id
1 'polypeptide(L)'
;MARPEKSYEQSVSGYERIEKSLPKTPRSTNYLPEEQLVDYYEKKSDDFRIPREESSQPPGMRRASFIPREEEKLRDEPPQPPGMRRASFMPREDEREIPQSSGLRRTPLTFRPRPVPLPSLKPKDIDMDDDDDDDEDDDRTIMDQTMATSWKDAHKFKVISGPDEGRVFIVSKDMIEGKLIIGNKGKIRKDIELSDDSLSNCYASLAIEQDWLCINLEDESGDVLINDMPVMKKGLEPGDLIEIGNTIMEYSFLGLEATGKVSSSIEAIEGFDKGKIFPLTKNVSLIGRKSKKASNVKEVELSEKDRSISRSHARIEKRDKEYYLINEKDDNITILNGVQVTEPRPLVDGDKIKLGTDTVLLFRESKVPLVPREKKSLAPGEKIDFTHTTPQSMDEDMVFIPAGMFWMGVDHIECDANPMNKIHIEAFYIDRYPVTNFQYEDFVRVTGYEPKGNWKEYFTAGKEYFPVTGISYDDADAYAYWVGKRLPTEAEWEKAARGEEGLLYPWGTKWDASKVCSKEGGRDRSSQVDSYPEGQSPYGVMHMLGNVWEWTADYYCKYPYEGPHPVGEDNKEVSIRGGDWLTSVKDIGAAVRSKIFPYEFGTSIGFRCAKNA
;
A
#
# COMPACT_ATOMS: atom_id res chain seq x y z
N MET A 1 33.52 -14.42 2.72
CA MET A 1 32.84 -13.30 2.04
C MET A 1 33.20 -12.04 2.80
N ALA A 2 33.92 -11.11 2.19
CA ALA A 2 34.16 -9.80 2.79
C ALA A 2 32.90 -8.93 2.59
N ARG A 3 32.55 -8.11 3.58
CA ARG A 3 31.56 -7.03 3.37
C ARG A 3 32.17 -5.96 2.46
N PRO A 4 31.37 -5.22 1.68
CA PRO A 4 31.89 -4.08 0.93
C PRO A 4 32.27 -2.95 1.90
N GLU A 5 33.57 -2.72 2.11
CA GLU A 5 34.05 -1.71 3.07
C GLU A 5 33.70 -0.26 2.64
N LYS A 6 33.53 -0.02 1.33
CA LYS A 6 33.30 1.33 0.76
C LYS A 6 31.97 1.99 1.16
N SER A 7 30.86 1.25 1.22
CA SER A 7 29.56 1.83 1.61
C SER A 7 29.57 2.25 3.08
N TYR A 8 30.22 1.45 3.92
CA TYR A 8 30.36 1.75 5.35
C TYR A 8 31.15 3.04 5.59
N GLU A 9 32.32 3.20 4.96
CA GLU A 9 33.14 4.42 5.06
C GLU A 9 32.38 5.70 4.62
N GLN A 10 31.61 5.61 3.52
CA GLN A 10 30.79 6.73 3.04
C GLN A 10 29.68 7.10 4.03
N SER A 11 28.95 6.10 4.56
CA SER A 11 27.87 6.34 5.52
C SER A 11 28.36 6.97 6.85
N VAL A 12 29.52 6.54 7.35
CA VAL A 12 30.14 7.10 8.56
C VAL A 12 30.63 8.54 8.32
N SER A 13 31.23 8.81 7.16
CA SER A 13 31.68 10.16 6.77
C SER A 13 30.53 11.17 6.72
N GLY A 14 29.38 10.77 6.15
CA GLY A 14 28.20 11.64 6.05
C GLY A 14 27.60 12.00 7.41
N TYR A 15 27.38 11.01 8.27
CA TYR A 15 26.83 11.25 9.61
C TYR A 15 27.79 12.09 10.48
N GLU A 16 29.11 11.82 10.43
CA GLU A 16 30.11 12.66 11.09
C GLU A 16 30.11 14.12 10.59
N ARG A 17 29.82 14.36 9.30
CA ARG A 17 29.70 15.72 8.73
C ARG A 17 28.50 16.45 9.33
N ILE A 18 27.35 15.77 9.41
CA ILE A 18 26.12 16.30 10.01
C ILE A 18 26.35 16.65 11.49
N GLU A 19 26.94 15.76 12.29
CA GLU A 19 27.24 16.09 13.70
C GLU A 19 28.24 17.26 13.86
N LYS A 20 29.15 17.45 12.89
CA LYS A 20 30.11 18.57 12.89
C LYS A 20 29.50 19.90 12.43
N SER A 21 28.44 19.89 11.63
CA SER A 21 27.74 21.09 11.17
C SER A 21 26.69 21.58 12.18
N LEU A 22 26.08 20.68 12.96
CA LEU A 22 25.06 21.03 13.94
C LEU A 22 25.56 22.06 14.98
N PRO A 23 24.69 22.98 15.44
CA PRO A 23 25.04 23.93 16.49
C PRO A 23 25.40 23.17 17.77
N LYS A 24 26.65 23.30 18.21
CA LYS A 24 27.08 22.77 19.51
C LYS A 24 26.35 23.52 20.61
N THR A 25 25.77 22.79 21.57
CA THR A 25 25.09 23.29 22.77
C THR A 25 25.73 24.61 23.25
N PRO A 26 24.99 25.74 23.25
CA PRO A 26 25.63 27.06 23.34
C PRO A 26 26.51 27.23 24.58
N ARG A 27 27.75 27.68 24.36
CA ARG A 27 28.56 28.35 25.40
C ARG A 27 28.31 29.87 25.43
N SER A 28 27.28 30.33 24.71
CA SER A 28 26.99 31.75 24.41
C SER A 28 25.99 32.34 25.39
N THR A 29 26.11 33.66 25.63
CA THR A 29 25.29 34.44 26.58
C THR A 29 23.92 34.85 26.04
N ASN A 30 23.62 34.54 24.78
CA ASN A 30 22.44 35.05 24.07
C ASN A 30 21.28 34.04 23.96
N TYR A 31 21.38 32.87 24.62
CA TYR A 31 20.32 31.87 24.66
C TYR A 31 19.16 32.31 25.56
N LEU A 32 17.94 32.36 25.03
CA LEU A 32 16.73 32.61 25.82
C LEU A 32 16.30 31.31 26.55
N PRO A 33 16.08 31.33 27.88
CA PRO A 33 15.48 30.22 28.62
C PRO A 33 14.09 29.82 28.09
N GLU A 34 13.67 28.58 28.32
CA GLU A 34 12.39 28.04 27.81
C GLU A 34 11.16 28.90 28.14
N GLU A 35 11.07 29.45 29.35
CA GLU A 35 10.02 30.40 29.77
C GLU A 35 10.03 31.69 28.93
N GLN A 36 11.22 32.16 28.53
CA GLN A 36 11.39 33.35 27.68
C GLN A 36 11.20 33.05 26.19
N LEU A 37 11.37 31.79 25.76
CA LEU A 37 11.07 31.37 24.39
C LEU A 37 9.55 31.36 24.14
N VAL A 38 8.77 30.83 25.08
CA VAL A 38 7.30 30.88 25.00
C VAL A 38 6.86 32.35 24.92
N ASP A 39 7.31 33.19 25.85
CA ASP A 39 7.07 34.63 25.85
C ASP A 39 7.50 35.34 24.54
N TYR A 40 8.64 34.95 23.95
CA TYR A 40 9.16 35.53 22.71
C TYR A 40 8.28 35.21 21.50
N TYR A 41 7.91 33.94 21.32
CA TYR A 41 7.07 33.49 20.21
C TYR A 41 5.60 33.92 20.38
N GLU A 42 5.07 33.95 21.62
CA GLU A 42 3.72 34.46 21.89
C GLU A 42 3.62 35.97 21.65
N LYS A 43 4.54 36.79 22.17
CA LYS A 43 4.54 38.25 21.92
C LYS A 43 4.74 38.59 20.45
N LYS A 44 5.61 37.85 19.75
CA LYS A 44 5.73 37.93 18.28
C LYS A 44 4.37 37.68 17.62
N SER A 45 3.65 36.61 17.98
CA SER A 45 2.34 36.30 17.40
C SER A 45 1.27 37.38 17.66
N ASP A 46 1.32 38.08 18.81
CA ASP A 46 0.44 39.21 19.09
C ASP A 46 0.82 40.47 18.28
N ASP A 47 2.12 40.78 18.15
CA ASP A 47 2.63 41.86 17.27
C ASP A 47 2.29 41.63 15.77
N PHE A 48 2.00 40.38 15.38
CA PHE A 48 1.64 40.01 14.01
C PHE A 48 0.13 40.04 13.73
N ARG A 49 -0.69 40.34 14.73
CA ARG A 49 -2.15 40.48 14.59
C ARG A 49 -2.49 41.81 13.91
N ILE A 50 -2.49 41.81 12.56
CA ILE A 50 -2.83 42.98 11.74
C ILE A 50 -4.15 43.62 12.24
N PRO A 51 -4.17 44.93 12.54
CA PRO A 51 -5.43 45.61 12.85
C PRO A 51 -6.39 45.44 11.69
N ARG A 52 -7.62 44.98 11.96
CA ARG A 52 -8.66 44.90 10.92
C ARG A 52 -8.89 46.28 10.33
N GLU A 53 -8.43 46.52 9.11
CA GLU A 53 -8.79 47.73 8.37
C GLU A 53 -10.31 47.74 8.18
N GLU A 54 -10.96 48.82 8.63
CA GLU A 54 -12.37 49.06 8.37
C GLU A 54 -12.58 49.37 6.89
N SER A 55 -12.75 48.32 6.08
CA SER A 55 -13.04 48.48 4.65
C SER A 55 -14.37 49.24 4.47
N SER A 56 -14.29 50.45 3.94
CA SER A 56 -15.43 51.35 3.77
C SER A 56 -16.22 50.97 2.52
N GLN A 57 -17.31 50.22 2.69
CA GLN A 57 -18.28 49.96 1.62
C GLN A 57 -19.44 50.97 1.64
N PRO A 58 -19.72 51.69 0.53
CA PRO A 58 -21.02 52.33 0.30
C PRO A 58 -22.07 51.29 -0.18
N PRO A 59 -23.39 51.60 -0.09
CA PRO A 59 -24.36 50.58 0.33
C PRO A 59 -25.25 49.94 -0.76
N GLY A 60 -25.62 48.68 -0.52
CA GLY A 60 -26.66 47.91 -1.24
C GLY A 60 -26.12 46.52 -1.63
N MET A 61 -26.68 45.37 -1.22
CA MET A 61 -28.06 45.06 -0.83
C MET A 61 -28.10 44.04 0.33
N ARG A 62 -29.27 43.91 0.99
CA ARG A 62 -29.42 43.31 2.33
C ARG A 62 -29.22 41.78 2.39
N ARG A 63 -28.57 41.29 3.45
CA ARG A 63 -28.94 40.01 4.11
C ARG A 63 -29.58 40.31 5.48
N ALA A 64 -30.59 39.52 5.84
CA ALA A 64 -31.36 39.72 7.07
C ALA A 64 -30.64 39.15 8.30
N SER A 65 -30.90 39.80 9.44
CA SER A 65 -30.28 39.58 10.75
C SER A 65 -30.63 38.25 11.41
N PHE A 66 -29.65 37.69 12.14
CA PHE A 66 -29.91 36.93 13.35
C PHE A 66 -29.15 37.58 14.52
N ILE A 67 -29.83 37.79 15.65
CA ILE A 67 -29.30 38.50 16.82
C ILE A 67 -29.02 37.44 17.91
N PRO A 68 -27.83 37.41 18.53
CA PRO A 68 -27.58 36.59 19.71
C PRO A 68 -28.27 37.20 20.93
N ARG A 69 -28.81 36.37 21.83
CA ARG A 69 -29.42 36.81 23.09
C ARG A 69 -28.69 36.24 24.31
N GLU A 70 -28.79 36.99 25.39
CA GLU A 70 -27.87 37.03 26.52
C GLU A 70 -27.95 35.83 27.47
N GLU A 71 -26.92 35.70 28.31
CA GLU A 71 -26.92 34.87 29.50
C GLU A 71 -27.95 35.37 30.53
N GLU A 72 -28.68 34.47 31.18
CA GLU A 72 -29.30 34.78 32.48
C GLU A 72 -29.23 33.56 33.43
N LYS A 73 -28.94 33.84 34.71
CA LYS A 73 -28.70 32.84 35.76
C LYS A 73 -30.03 32.31 36.34
N LEU A 74 -30.03 31.10 36.91
CA LEU A 74 -30.30 30.80 38.35
C LEU A 74 -30.81 29.36 38.64
N ARG A 75 -30.28 28.81 39.76
CA ARG A 75 -30.84 27.82 40.72
C ARG A 75 -30.73 26.31 40.47
N ASP A 76 -30.25 25.65 41.52
CA ASP A 76 -30.32 24.22 41.83
C ASP A 76 -31.73 23.74 42.22
N GLU A 77 -32.06 22.47 41.91
CA GLU A 77 -32.51 21.44 42.89
C GLU A 77 -32.60 20.03 42.22
N PRO A 78 -32.69 18.91 42.96
CA PRO A 78 -32.13 17.60 42.55
C PRO A 78 -33.09 16.65 41.80
N PRO A 79 -32.56 15.58 41.17
CA PRO A 79 -33.37 14.62 40.40
C PRO A 79 -34.14 13.61 41.27
N GLN A 80 -35.38 13.30 40.86
CA GLN A 80 -36.22 12.21 41.35
C GLN A 80 -36.62 11.29 40.17
N PRO A 81 -36.95 10.01 40.42
CA PRO A 81 -36.68 8.91 39.48
C PRO A 81 -37.78 8.63 38.43
N PRO A 82 -37.47 7.87 37.36
CA PRO A 82 -38.44 7.56 36.31
C PRO A 82 -39.58 6.65 36.78
N GLY A 83 -40.81 7.13 36.64
CA GLY A 83 -42.03 6.40 36.96
C GLY A 83 -42.44 5.39 35.88
N MET A 84 -42.85 4.20 36.31
CA MET A 84 -43.44 3.15 35.47
C MET A 84 -44.68 3.62 34.68
N ARG A 85 -44.92 3.01 33.51
CA ARG A 85 -46.28 2.66 33.08
C ARG A 85 -46.50 1.16 33.27
N ARG A 86 -47.58 0.81 33.99
CA ARG A 86 -48.06 -0.55 34.25
C ARG A 86 -49.23 -0.92 33.34
N ALA A 87 -49.24 -2.16 32.87
CA ALA A 87 -50.37 -3.08 32.61
C ALA A 87 -49.77 -4.31 31.89
N SER A 88 -50.11 -5.59 32.06
CA SER A 88 -50.90 -6.40 33.03
C SER A 88 -50.63 -7.88 32.65
N PHE A 89 -50.68 -8.92 33.49
CA PHE A 89 -51.22 -9.11 34.85
C PHE A 89 -50.38 -10.18 35.62
N MET A 90 -51.00 -11.03 36.44
CA MET A 90 -50.43 -12.25 37.11
C MET A 90 -51.58 -13.27 37.35
N PRO A 91 -51.38 -14.53 37.83
CA PRO A 91 -50.17 -15.16 38.38
C PRO A 91 -49.82 -16.57 37.81
N ARG A 92 -48.84 -17.21 38.46
CA ARG A 92 -48.36 -18.60 38.28
C ARG A 92 -49.20 -19.61 39.08
N GLU A 93 -49.03 -20.89 38.76
CA GLU A 93 -48.78 -22.01 39.69
C GLU A 93 -48.14 -23.13 38.81
N ASP A 94 -46.94 -23.71 39.00
CA ASP A 94 -46.17 -24.29 40.13
C ASP A 94 -46.33 -25.80 40.35
N GLU A 95 -45.18 -26.42 40.67
CA GLU A 95 -44.95 -27.67 41.42
C GLU A 95 -44.93 -29.11 40.81
N ARG A 96 -43.80 -29.80 41.15
CA ARG A 96 -43.65 -31.20 41.61
C ARG A 96 -43.79 -32.38 40.60
N GLU A 97 -43.12 -33.54 40.75
CA GLU A 97 -41.85 -33.97 41.40
C GLU A 97 -41.59 -35.48 41.05
N ILE A 98 -40.45 -35.84 40.41
CA ILE A 98 -39.64 -37.11 40.49
C ILE A 98 -40.33 -38.53 40.57
N PRO A 99 -39.63 -39.71 40.71
CA PRO A 99 -38.31 -40.19 40.23
C PRO A 99 -38.29 -41.66 39.65
N GLN A 100 -37.07 -42.18 39.33
CA GLN A 100 -36.64 -43.62 39.26
C GLN A 100 -36.97 -44.47 37.99
N SER A 101 -36.16 -45.45 37.53
CA SER A 101 -34.75 -45.85 37.81
C SER A 101 -34.21 -46.91 36.79
N SER A 102 -32.90 -47.23 36.86
CA SER A 102 -32.19 -48.41 36.26
C SER A 102 -31.97 -48.45 34.73
N GLY A 103 -30.88 -49.02 34.17
CA GLY A 103 -29.60 -49.48 34.76
C GLY A 103 -28.85 -50.53 33.91
N LEU A 104 -27.50 -50.47 33.86
CA LEU A 104 -26.53 -51.54 33.47
C LEU A 104 -26.51 -51.98 31.96
N ARG A 105 -25.45 -52.56 31.36
CA ARG A 105 -23.96 -52.42 31.47
C ARG A 105 -23.28 -53.26 30.33
N ARG A 106 -22.05 -52.86 29.91
CA ARG A 106 -20.92 -53.68 29.35
C ARG A 106 -20.87 -54.09 27.85
N THR A 107 -19.61 -54.11 27.38
CA THR A 107 -18.99 -54.60 26.12
C THR A 107 -18.22 -55.93 26.40
N PRO A 108 -17.25 -56.49 25.60
CA PRO A 108 -16.73 -56.22 24.23
C PRO A 108 -16.34 -57.47 23.33
N LEU A 109 -15.84 -57.21 22.10
CA LEU A 109 -14.77 -57.93 21.31
C LEU A 109 -14.89 -59.41 20.81
N THR A 110 -14.68 -59.67 19.49
CA THR A 110 -13.44 -60.28 18.88
C THR A 110 -13.55 -60.82 17.41
N PHE A 111 -12.47 -60.58 16.62
CA PHE A 111 -11.81 -61.39 15.53
C PHE A 111 -12.41 -61.72 14.11
N ARG A 112 -11.46 -61.78 13.14
CA ARG A 112 -11.47 -62.15 11.67
C ARG A 112 -10.98 -63.63 11.47
N PRO A 113 -10.90 -64.33 10.27
CA PRO A 113 -10.50 -63.83 8.89
C PRO A 113 -10.85 -64.59 7.54
N ARG A 114 -10.67 -63.90 6.37
CA ARG A 114 -10.22 -64.37 4.99
C ARG A 114 -11.07 -65.39 4.15
N PRO A 115 -10.83 -65.65 2.82
CA PRO A 115 -10.29 -64.84 1.68
C PRO A 115 -10.99 -65.00 0.26
N VAL A 116 -10.74 -64.03 -0.68
CA VAL A 116 -10.56 -64.00 -2.20
C VAL A 116 -10.95 -65.26 -3.07
N PRO A 117 -11.53 -65.22 -4.32
CA PRO A 117 -11.13 -64.37 -5.48
C PRO A 117 -12.14 -63.91 -6.60
N LEU A 118 -11.58 -63.16 -7.57
CA LEU A 118 -12.02 -62.58 -8.88
C LEU A 118 -12.81 -63.52 -9.86
N PRO A 119 -13.60 -62.98 -10.83
CA PRO A 119 -13.08 -62.55 -12.15
C PRO A 119 -13.78 -61.33 -12.83
N SER A 120 -13.25 -60.96 -14.00
CA SER A 120 -13.61 -59.81 -14.87
C SER A 120 -14.46 -60.20 -16.10
N LEU A 121 -15.16 -59.23 -16.73
CA LEU A 121 -15.07 -58.89 -18.18
C LEU A 121 -16.27 -58.06 -18.74
N LYS A 122 -15.94 -56.84 -19.22
CA LYS A 122 -16.36 -56.15 -20.46
C LYS A 122 -17.85 -55.88 -20.83
N PRO A 123 -18.12 -54.83 -21.65
CA PRO A 123 -19.44 -54.21 -21.78
C PRO A 123 -20.25 -54.65 -23.01
N LYS A 124 -21.51 -54.20 -23.07
CA LYS A 124 -22.34 -54.11 -24.27
C LYS A 124 -23.11 -52.79 -24.27
N ASP A 125 -23.20 -52.19 -25.46
CA ASP A 125 -24.02 -51.02 -25.80
C ASP A 125 -25.46 -51.41 -26.20
N ILE A 126 -26.25 -50.39 -26.59
CA ILE A 126 -27.46 -50.39 -27.46
C ILE A 126 -28.84 -50.20 -26.78
N ASP A 127 -29.37 -49.00 -27.03
CA ASP A 127 -30.75 -48.56 -27.39
C ASP A 127 -31.91 -48.81 -26.39
N MET A 128 -32.60 -47.76 -25.92
CA MET A 128 -33.73 -46.98 -26.52
C MET A 128 -35.05 -47.78 -26.57
N ASP A 129 -36.10 -47.25 -25.92
CA ASP A 129 -37.41 -46.91 -26.50
C ASP A 129 -38.48 -46.60 -25.42
N ASP A 130 -39.27 -45.56 -25.72
CA ASP A 130 -40.70 -45.29 -25.48
C ASP A 130 -41.35 -45.14 -24.06
N ASP A 131 -41.81 -43.90 -23.85
CA ASP A 131 -43.20 -43.43 -23.60
C ASP A 131 -43.97 -43.63 -22.26
N ASP A 132 -44.27 -42.45 -21.67
CA ASP A 132 -45.59 -41.89 -21.27
C ASP A 132 -46.34 -42.24 -19.96
N ASP A 133 -46.63 -41.12 -19.25
CA ASP A 133 -47.89 -40.70 -18.60
C ASP A 133 -48.20 -40.85 -17.08
N ASP A 134 -48.77 -39.74 -16.57
CA ASP A 134 -49.70 -39.48 -15.44
C ASP A 134 -49.22 -39.38 -13.96
N ASP A 135 -48.89 -38.13 -13.60
CA ASP A 135 -49.59 -37.24 -12.62
C ASP A 135 -49.48 -37.31 -11.06
N GLU A 136 -49.17 -36.10 -10.54
CA GLU A 136 -49.55 -35.40 -9.28
C GLU A 136 -49.00 -35.77 -7.87
N ASP A 137 -48.20 -34.81 -7.34
CA ASP A 137 -48.20 -34.19 -5.98
C ASP A 137 -47.97 -35.02 -4.68
N ASP A 138 -47.29 -34.52 -3.63
CA ASP A 138 -46.44 -33.32 -3.40
C ASP A 138 -45.49 -33.68 -2.21
N ASP A 139 -44.22 -34.05 -2.47
CA ASP A 139 -43.20 -34.19 -1.42
C ASP A 139 -42.05 -33.21 -1.65
N ARG A 140 -42.10 -32.10 -0.91
CA ARG A 140 -41.08 -31.04 -0.95
C ARG A 140 -39.85 -31.41 -0.15
N THR A 141 -39.15 -32.44 -0.57
CA THR A 141 -37.69 -32.43 -0.45
C THR A 141 -37.17 -31.41 -1.46
N ILE A 142 -36.52 -30.34 -0.97
CA ILE A 142 -35.84 -29.36 -1.82
C ILE A 142 -34.66 -30.08 -2.47
N MET A 143 -34.90 -30.63 -3.67
CA MET A 143 -33.84 -31.13 -4.53
C MET A 143 -32.96 -29.94 -4.93
N ASP A 144 -31.69 -30.03 -4.56
CA ASP A 144 -30.69 -29.06 -4.96
C ASP A 144 -30.45 -29.18 -6.47
N GLN A 145 -31.03 -28.27 -7.24
CA GLN A 145 -30.96 -28.23 -8.71
C GLN A 145 -29.55 -27.84 -9.20
N THR A 146 -28.57 -28.70 -8.95
CA THR A 146 -27.29 -28.65 -9.67
C THR A 146 -27.51 -29.27 -11.06
N MET A 147 -28.00 -28.46 -12.00
CA MET A 147 -28.24 -28.93 -13.38
C MET A 147 -26.94 -29.35 -14.06
N ALA A 148 -27.02 -30.45 -14.83
CA ALA A 148 -25.88 -31.23 -15.29
C ALA A 148 -25.13 -30.64 -16.52
N THR A 149 -24.80 -29.34 -16.48
CA THR A 149 -24.16 -28.64 -17.60
C THR A 149 -22.91 -27.87 -17.15
N SER A 150 -21.81 -28.06 -17.89
CA SER A 150 -20.51 -27.36 -17.75
C SER A 150 -19.59 -27.77 -16.57
N TRP A 151 -19.17 -29.05 -16.54
CA TRP A 151 -18.10 -29.52 -15.64
C TRP A 151 -16.66 -29.31 -16.19
N LYS A 152 -16.51 -28.71 -17.38
CA LYS A 152 -15.21 -28.62 -18.07
C LYS A 152 -14.27 -27.56 -17.50
N ASP A 153 -14.84 -26.51 -16.92
CA ASP A 153 -14.15 -25.39 -16.28
C ASP A 153 -14.87 -25.07 -14.96
N ALA A 154 -14.66 -25.90 -13.94
CA ALA A 154 -15.35 -25.80 -12.66
C ALA A 154 -14.39 -25.48 -11.49
N HIS A 155 -14.76 -24.52 -10.67
CA HIS A 155 -14.07 -24.11 -9.46
C HIS A 155 -14.60 -24.93 -8.27
N LYS A 156 -13.71 -25.53 -7.48
CA LYS A 156 -14.07 -26.41 -6.36
C LYS A 156 -13.53 -25.84 -5.05
N PHE A 157 -14.43 -25.68 -4.09
CA PHE A 157 -14.12 -25.29 -2.71
C PHE A 157 -14.46 -26.45 -1.79
N LYS A 158 -13.48 -26.93 -1.02
CA LYS A 158 -13.68 -28.01 -0.04
C LYS A 158 -13.47 -27.45 1.36
N VAL A 159 -14.48 -27.55 2.21
CA VAL A 159 -14.32 -27.23 3.64
C VAL A 159 -13.41 -28.27 4.28
N ILE A 160 -12.27 -27.83 4.80
CA ILE A 160 -11.26 -28.67 5.47
C ILE A 160 -11.24 -28.49 6.99
N SER A 161 -11.88 -27.45 7.52
CA SER A 161 -12.09 -27.20 8.94
C SER A 161 -13.29 -26.27 9.13
N GLY A 162 -14.02 -26.42 10.24
CA GLY A 162 -15.18 -25.58 10.59
C GLY A 162 -16.50 -26.38 10.69
N PRO A 163 -17.64 -25.69 10.88
CA PRO A 163 -18.95 -26.33 11.14
C PRO A 163 -19.45 -27.26 10.02
N ASP A 164 -19.06 -27.01 8.77
CA ASP A 164 -19.39 -27.84 7.59
C ASP A 164 -18.20 -28.70 7.11
N GLU A 165 -17.29 -29.14 8.00
CA GLU A 165 -16.11 -29.94 7.63
C GLU A 165 -16.45 -31.11 6.69
N GLY A 166 -15.72 -31.20 5.58
CA GLY A 166 -15.92 -32.22 4.55
C GLY A 166 -16.94 -31.86 3.46
N ARG A 167 -17.70 -30.78 3.61
CA ARG A 167 -18.61 -30.27 2.56
C ARG A 167 -17.82 -29.74 1.36
N VAL A 168 -18.37 -29.94 0.16
CA VAL A 168 -17.75 -29.53 -1.11
C VAL A 168 -18.74 -28.70 -1.90
N PHE A 169 -18.29 -27.54 -2.36
CA PHE A 169 -19.00 -26.67 -3.30
C PHE A 169 -18.30 -26.74 -4.66
N ILE A 170 -19.09 -26.83 -5.73
CA ILE A 170 -18.61 -26.80 -7.11
C ILE A 170 -19.34 -25.66 -7.81
N VAL A 171 -18.57 -24.80 -8.47
CA VAL A 171 -19.02 -23.55 -9.05
C VAL A 171 -18.55 -23.51 -10.50
N SER A 172 -19.46 -23.52 -11.48
CA SER A 172 -19.09 -23.36 -12.89
C SER A 172 -18.87 -21.89 -13.24
N LYS A 173 -18.18 -21.63 -14.34
CA LYS A 173 -18.01 -20.27 -14.89
C LYS A 173 -19.35 -19.53 -15.04
N ASP A 174 -20.36 -20.24 -15.56
CA ASP A 174 -21.70 -19.70 -15.85
C ASP A 174 -22.43 -19.24 -14.57
N MET A 175 -22.11 -19.81 -13.41
CA MET A 175 -22.66 -19.36 -12.12
C MET A 175 -22.03 -18.04 -11.66
N ILE A 176 -20.77 -17.78 -12.01
CA ILE A 176 -20.00 -16.63 -11.47
C ILE A 176 -20.31 -15.31 -12.19
N GLU A 177 -20.90 -15.35 -13.39
CA GLU A 177 -21.23 -14.13 -14.18
C GLU A 177 -22.14 -13.14 -13.43
N GLY A 178 -22.86 -13.59 -12.40
CA GLY A 178 -23.75 -12.77 -11.57
C GLY A 178 -23.19 -12.25 -10.24
N LYS A 179 -21.93 -12.56 -9.87
CA LYS A 179 -21.32 -12.42 -8.52
C LYS A 179 -22.03 -13.31 -7.47
N LEU A 180 -21.35 -14.39 -7.07
CA LEU A 180 -21.88 -15.37 -6.09
C LEU A 180 -21.59 -14.92 -4.66
N ILE A 181 -22.52 -15.10 -3.73
CA ILE A 181 -22.39 -14.70 -2.33
C ILE A 181 -22.18 -15.90 -1.40
N ILE A 182 -21.16 -15.78 -0.54
CA ILE A 182 -20.83 -16.70 0.56
C ILE A 182 -21.36 -16.10 1.86
N GLY A 183 -22.01 -16.88 2.73
CA GLY A 183 -22.39 -16.40 4.08
C GLY A 183 -23.16 -17.41 4.93
N ASN A 184 -23.55 -17.00 6.14
CA ASN A 184 -24.24 -17.88 7.10
C ASN A 184 -25.60 -18.39 6.57
N LYS A 185 -25.95 -19.63 6.87
CA LYS A 185 -27.23 -20.27 6.59
C LYS A 185 -28.39 -19.51 7.26
N GLY A 186 -29.23 -18.85 6.45
CA GLY A 186 -30.22 -17.87 6.94
C GLY A 186 -31.56 -17.93 6.22
N LYS A 187 -32.39 -16.90 6.42
CA LYS A 187 -33.73 -16.79 5.78
C LYS A 187 -33.68 -16.39 4.29
N ILE A 188 -32.52 -15.98 3.80
CA ILE A 188 -32.29 -15.59 2.40
C ILE A 188 -31.36 -16.66 1.83
N ARG A 189 -31.80 -17.33 0.76
CA ARG A 189 -31.01 -18.35 0.04
C ARG A 189 -29.78 -17.69 -0.57
N LYS A 190 -28.62 -18.35 -0.47
CA LYS A 190 -27.36 -17.89 -1.06
C LYS A 190 -26.74 -18.98 -1.92
N ASP A 191 -25.70 -18.62 -2.64
CA ASP A 191 -25.01 -19.52 -3.55
C ASP A 191 -24.06 -20.48 -2.82
N ILE A 192 -23.41 -19.99 -1.75
CA ILE A 192 -22.60 -20.80 -0.83
C ILE A 192 -23.05 -20.52 0.60
N GLU A 193 -23.87 -21.41 1.15
CA GLU A 193 -24.38 -21.36 2.52
C GLU A 193 -23.52 -22.19 3.47
N LEU A 194 -22.88 -21.52 4.43
CA LEU A 194 -22.11 -22.13 5.52
C LEU A 194 -22.91 -22.07 6.83
N SER A 195 -22.85 -23.12 7.64
CA SER A 195 -23.51 -23.27 8.93
C SER A 195 -22.67 -22.65 10.07
N ASP A 196 -21.96 -21.56 9.78
CA ASP A 196 -21.03 -20.89 10.69
C ASP A 196 -21.62 -19.58 11.21
N ASP A 197 -22.02 -19.60 12.48
CA ASP A 197 -22.66 -18.49 13.18
C ASP A 197 -21.76 -17.26 13.36
N SER A 198 -20.45 -17.36 13.08
CA SER A 198 -19.56 -16.20 13.03
C SER A 198 -19.69 -15.39 11.75
N LEU A 199 -20.29 -15.95 10.70
CA LEU A 199 -20.47 -15.27 9.42
C LEU A 199 -21.73 -14.41 9.43
N SER A 200 -21.65 -13.26 8.76
CA SER A 200 -22.82 -12.45 8.47
C SER A 200 -23.57 -12.97 7.24
N ASN A 201 -24.59 -12.22 6.80
CA ASN A 201 -25.39 -12.67 5.68
C ASN A 201 -24.69 -12.55 4.32
N CYS A 202 -23.76 -11.62 4.14
CA CYS A 202 -22.98 -11.46 2.92
C CYS A 202 -21.50 -11.42 3.31
N TYR A 203 -20.94 -12.58 3.63
CA TYR A 203 -19.55 -12.81 4.07
C TYR A 203 -18.55 -12.20 3.08
N ALA A 204 -18.51 -12.89 1.94
CA ALA A 204 -17.58 -12.69 0.85
C ALA A 204 -18.30 -12.96 -0.47
N SER A 205 -17.71 -12.56 -1.58
CA SER A 205 -18.21 -12.86 -2.91
C SER A 205 -17.16 -13.50 -3.81
N LEU A 206 -17.63 -14.28 -4.78
CA LEU A 206 -16.81 -14.81 -5.88
C LEU A 206 -17.23 -14.15 -7.19
N ALA A 207 -16.27 -13.56 -7.90
CA ALA A 207 -16.48 -12.88 -9.18
C ALA A 207 -15.29 -13.13 -10.13
N ILE A 208 -15.52 -13.18 -11.44
CA ILE A 208 -14.44 -13.23 -12.43
C ILE A 208 -14.03 -11.82 -12.80
N GLU A 209 -12.75 -11.50 -12.63
CA GLU A 209 -12.16 -10.22 -12.98
C GLU A 209 -10.80 -10.42 -13.65
N GLN A 210 -10.59 -9.82 -14.84
CA GLN A 210 -9.33 -9.95 -15.59
C GLN A 210 -8.88 -11.41 -15.78
N ASP A 211 -9.84 -12.30 -16.09
CA ASP A 211 -9.68 -13.76 -16.21
C ASP A 211 -9.28 -14.51 -14.92
N TRP A 212 -9.29 -13.84 -13.75
CA TRP A 212 -9.12 -14.46 -12.44
C TRP A 212 -10.46 -14.67 -11.73
N LEU A 213 -10.68 -15.85 -11.14
CA LEU A 213 -11.68 -15.97 -10.08
C LEU A 213 -11.16 -15.26 -8.84
N CYS A 214 -11.72 -14.10 -8.52
CA CYS A 214 -11.41 -13.36 -7.31
C CYS A 214 -12.40 -13.72 -6.20
N ILE A 215 -11.89 -13.90 -4.99
CA ILE A 215 -12.71 -13.73 -3.78
C ILE A 215 -12.56 -12.29 -3.28
N ASN A 216 -13.68 -11.68 -2.92
CA ASN A 216 -13.75 -10.34 -2.32
C ASN A 216 -14.40 -10.45 -0.94
N LEU A 217 -13.89 -9.71 0.05
CA LEU A 217 -14.59 -9.49 1.30
C LEU A 217 -15.75 -8.52 1.07
N GLU A 218 -16.95 -8.87 1.53
CA GLU A 218 -18.15 -8.03 1.41
C GLU A 218 -18.59 -7.44 2.76
N ASP A 219 -18.23 -8.11 3.86
CA ASP A 219 -18.52 -7.65 5.22
C ASP A 219 -17.38 -6.83 5.81
N GLU A 220 -17.62 -5.54 6.01
CA GLU A 220 -16.66 -4.62 6.62
C GLU A 220 -16.22 -5.03 8.04
N SER A 221 -16.98 -5.90 8.73
CA SER A 221 -16.71 -6.35 10.10
C SER A 221 -16.01 -7.71 10.20
N GLY A 222 -15.98 -8.51 9.12
CA GLY A 222 -15.38 -9.85 9.08
C GLY A 222 -14.08 -9.89 8.29
N ASP A 223 -13.22 -10.89 8.50
CA ASP A 223 -11.95 -11.07 7.76
C ASP A 223 -12.03 -12.24 6.79
N VAL A 224 -11.52 -12.07 5.57
CA VAL A 224 -11.12 -13.19 4.69
C VAL A 224 -9.61 -13.28 4.74
N LEU A 225 -9.07 -14.40 5.20
CA LEU A 225 -7.64 -14.69 5.12
C LEU A 225 -7.40 -15.72 4.03
N ILE A 226 -6.30 -15.56 3.28
CA ILE A 226 -5.85 -16.54 2.29
C ILE A 226 -4.39 -16.85 2.53
N ASN A 227 -4.11 -18.12 2.86
CA ASN A 227 -2.79 -18.57 3.31
C ASN A 227 -2.25 -17.68 4.45
N ASP A 228 -3.04 -17.53 5.52
CA ASP A 228 -2.78 -16.69 6.71
C ASP A 228 -2.67 -15.17 6.47
N MET A 229 -2.85 -14.68 5.24
CA MET A 229 -2.82 -13.25 4.89
C MET A 229 -4.25 -12.69 4.80
N PRO A 230 -4.65 -11.71 5.61
CA PRO A 230 -5.95 -11.06 5.47
C PRO A 230 -5.98 -10.23 4.17
N VAL A 231 -7.06 -10.37 3.40
CA VAL A 231 -7.25 -9.73 2.09
C VAL A 231 -8.63 -9.11 2.00
N MET A 232 -8.70 -7.91 1.41
CA MET A 232 -9.97 -7.37 0.92
C MET A 232 -10.38 -8.07 -0.38
N LYS A 233 -9.39 -8.52 -1.17
CA LYS A 233 -9.60 -9.19 -2.45
C LYS A 233 -8.35 -9.96 -2.88
N LYS A 234 -8.52 -11.15 -3.46
CA LYS A 234 -7.43 -11.91 -4.11
C LYS A 234 -7.96 -12.78 -5.27
N GLY A 235 -7.21 -12.79 -6.37
CA GLY A 235 -7.30 -13.79 -7.43
C GLY A 235 -6.83 -15.16 -6.93
N LEU A 236 -7.72 -16.15 -6.96
CA LEU A 236 -7.52 -17.46 -6.37
C LEU A 236 -6.60 -18.35 -7.21
N GLU A 237 -5.62 -18.96 -6.56
CA GLU A 237 -4.67 -19.92 -7.12
C GLU A 237 -4.97 -21.32 -6.57
N PRO A 238 -4.97 -22.40 -7.39
CA PRO A 238 -5.25 -23.75 -6.89
C PRO A 238 -4.29 -24.16 -5.76
N GLY A 239 -4.85 -24.53 -4.61
CA GLY A 239 -4.12 -24.76 -3.36
C GLY A 239 -4.27 -23.65 -2.32
N ASP A 240 -4.88 -22.50 -2.66
CA ASP A 240 -5.20 -21.44 -1.70
C ASP A 240 -6.11 -21.96 -0.58
N LEU A 241 -5.69 -21.71 0.67
CA LEU A 241 -6.47 -21.95 1.88
C LEU A 241 -7.20 -20.65 2.26
N ILE A 242 -8.51 -20.65 2.11
CA ILE A 242 -9.39 -19.50 2.36
C ILE A 242 -10.06 -19.68 3.73
N GLU A 243 -9.71 -18.86 4.70
CA GLU A 243 -10.31 -18.80 6.03
C GLU A 243 -11.32 -17.65 6.08
N ILE A 244 -12.54 -17.98 6.50
CA ILE A 244 -13.69 -17.08 6.59
C ILE A 244 -14.42 -17.43 7.89
N GLY A 245 -14.45 -16.53 8.87
CA GLY A 245 -15.02 -16.84 10.19
C GLY A 245 -14.26 -17.96 10.90
N ASN A 246 -14.94 -19.06 11.24
CA ASN A 246 -14.31 -20.29 11.77
C ASN A 246 -14.14 -21.38 10.69
N THR A 247 -14.42 -21.06 9.42
CA THR A 247 -14.47 -22.02 8.33
C THR A 247 -13.26 -21.87 7.41
N ILE A 248 -12.52 -22.95 7.18
CA ILE A 248 -11.38 -22.99 6.26
C ILE A 248 -11.72 -23.86 5.05
N MET A 249 -11.55 -23.29 3.86
CA MET A 249 -11.81 -23.94 2.57
C MET A 249 -10.54 -24.01 1.72
N GLU A 250 -10.26 -25.19 1.17
CA GLU A 250 -9.24 -25.39 0.14
C GLU A 250 -9.84 -25.13 -1.24
N TYR A 251 -9.28 -24.20 -2.00
CA TYR A 251 -9.66 -23.94 -3.40
C TYR A 251 -8.86 -24.80 -4.38
N SER A 252 -9.54 -25.37 -5.37
CA SER A 252 -8.93 -26.13 -6.47
C SER A 252 -9.73 -25.95 -7.76
N PHE A 253 -9.06 -26.02 -8.92
CA PHE A 253 -9.73 -25.94 -10.22
C PHE A 253 -9.88 -27.34 -10.84
N LEU A 254 -11.13 -27.71 -11.13
CA LEU A 254 -11.52 -28.93 -11.84
C LEU A 254 -11.70 -28.61 -13.33
N GLY A 255 -10.58 -28.36 -14.01
CA GLY A 255 -10.50 -28.29 -15.46
C GLY A 255 -9.50 -29.31 -16.02
N LEU A 256 -9.69 -29.73 -17.28
CA LEU A 256 -8.85 -30.73 -17.93
C LEU A 256 -7.41 -30.21 -18.12
N GLU A 257 -6.46 -30.82 -17.40
CA GLU A 257 -5.00 -30.75 -17.56
C GLU A 257 -4.38 -29.41 -18.02
N ALA A 258 -3.96 -28.60 -17.03
CA ALA A 258 -2.79 -27.72 -17.13
C ALA A 258 -2.80 -26.63 -18.22
N THR A 259 -3.86 -25.82 -18.31
CA THR A 259 -3.84 -24.49 -18.95
C THR A 259 -3.74 -23.35 -17.94
N GLY A 260 -2.82 -23.47 -16.97
CA GLY A 260 -2.36 -22.35 -16.13
C GLY A 260 -1.53 -21.34 -16.95
N LYS A 261 -2.19 -20.66 -17.91
CA LYS A 261 -1.58 -19.86 -18.97
C LYS A 261 -2.33 -18.55 -19.23
N VAL A 262 -2.51 -17.74 -18.19
CA VAL A 262 -2.44 -16.29 -18.40
C VAL A 262 -0.96 -15.92 -18.42
N SER A 263 -0.33 -16.09 -19.57
CA SER A 263 1.09 -15.80 -19.77
C SER A 263 1.31 -14.35 -20.12
N SER A 264 2.32 -13.73 -19.50
CA SER A 264 2.98 -12.52 -20.00
C SER A 264 3.15 -12.59 -21.52
N SER A 265 2.99 -11.47 -22.22
CA SER A 265 2.95 -11.42 -23.68
C SER A 265 3.95 -10.42 -24.24
N ILE A 266 4.12 -10.44 -25.55
CA ILE A 266 4.97 -9.50 -26.28
C ILE A 266 4.20 -8.92 -27.44
N GLU A 267 4.13 -7.59 -27.52
CA GLU A 267 3.52 -6.86 -28.62
C GLU A 267 4.59 -6.29 -29.54
N ALA A 268 4.55 -6.56 -30.84
CA ALA A 268 5.37 -5.82 -31.80
C ALA A 268 4.81 -4.40 -31.95
N ILE A 269 5.53 -3.39 -31.47
CA ILE A 269 5.11 -1.98 -31.54
C ILE A 269 5.73 -1.22 -32.72
N GLU A 270 6.83 -1.74 -33.28
CA GLU A 270 7.53 -1.21 -34.47
C GLU A 270 8.00 -2.33 -35.40
N GLY A 271 8.32 -1.97 -36.66
CA GLY A 271 8.77 -2.90 -37.70
C GLY A 271 7.63 -3.62 -38.46
N PHE A 272 7.99 -4.64 -39.23
CA PHE A 272 7.09 -5.32 -40.18
C PHE A 272 5.90 -6.08 -39.56
N ASP A 273 5.94 -6.32 -38.25
CA ASP A 273 4.97 -7.10 -37.50
C ASP A 273 4.12 -6.24 -36.54
N LYS A 274 4.21 -4.90 -36.65
CA LYS A 274 3.51 -3.95 -35.78
C LYS A 274 2.03 -4.32 -35.57
N GLY A 275 1.60 -4.35 -34.30
CA GLY A 275 0.25 -4.72 -33.86
C GLY A 275 0.04 -6.22 -33.61
N LYS A 276 1.07 -7.08 -33.76
CA LYS A 276 0.98 -8.50 -33.38
C LYS A 276 1.34 -8.71 -31.92
N ILE A 277 0.53 -9.51 -31.23
CA ILE A 277 0.75 -9.95 -29.85
C ILE A 277 1.13 -11.44 -29.84
N PHE A 278 2.14 -11.79 -29.05
CA PHE A 278 2.68 -13.13 -28.89
C PHE A 278 2.65 -13.53 -27.40
N PRO A 279 1.78 -14.46 -26.97
CA PRO A 279 1.76 -14.92 -25.57
C PRO A 279 2.97 -15.82 -25.26
N LEU A 280 3.64 -15.61 -24.12
CA LEU A 280 4.84 -16.35 -23.68
C LEU A 280 4.47 -17.59 -22.88
N THR A 281 3.91 -18.57 -23.56
CA THR A 281 3.31 -19.73 -22.92
C THR A 281 4.32 -20.80 -22.50
N LYS A 282 5.60 -20.69 -22.90
CA LYS A 282 6.65 -21.67 -22.54
C LYS A 282 7.69 -21.06 -21.62
N ASN A 283 8.31 -21.91 -20.79
CA ASN A 283 9.47 -21.55 -19.98
C ASN A 283 10.68 -21.10 -20.82
N VAL A 284 10.72 -21.43 -22.12
CA VAL A 284 11.71 -20.88 -23.06
C VAL A 284 10.99 -20.47 -24.35
N SER A 285 10.85 -19.16 -24.54
CA SER A 285 10.23 -18.52 -25.70
C SER A 285 11.32 -18.07 -26.68
N LEU A 286 11.57 -18.84 -27.74
CA LEU A 286 12.53 -18.45 -28.79
C LEU A 286 11.96 -17.34 -29.68
N ILE A 287 12.78 -16.33 -29.99
CA ILE A 287 12.44 -15.16 -30.81
C ILE A 287 13.31 -15.14 -32.07
N GLY A 288 12.68 -14.92 -33.23
CA GLY A 288 13.43 -14.60 -34.44
C GLY A 288 12.63 -14.71 -35.72
N ARG A 289 13.28 -14.37 -36.83
CA ARG A 289 12.65 -14.38 -38.16
C ARG A 289 12.19 -15.78 -38.56
N LYS A 290 10.96 -15.86 -39.09
CA LYS A 290 10.31 -17.04 -39.66
C LYS A 290 11.18 -17.72 -40.72
N SER A 291 11.02 -19.05 -40.84
CA SER A 291 11.85 -19.90 -41.70
C SER A 291 11.00 -20.95 -42.40
N LYS A 292 11.18 -21.09 -43.72
CA LYS A 292 10.54 -22.14 -44.54
C LYS A 292 10.95 -23.57 -44.19
N LYS A 293 11.96 -23.78 -43.35
CA LYS A 293 12.34 -25.10 -42.79
C LYS A 293 11.87 -25.18 -41.33
N ALA A 294 11.06 -26.19 -41.02
CA ALA A 294 10.28 -26.34 -39.80
C ALA A 294 11.05 -26.85 -38.54
N SER A 295 12.39 -26.82 -38.53
CA SER A 295 13.18 -27.51 -37.50
C SER A 295 13.15 -26.87 -36.11
N ASN A 296 12.82 -25.58 -36.01
CA ASN A 296 12.83 -24.84 -34.74
C ASN A 296 11.52 -24.06 -34.59
N VAL A 297 10.54 -24.65 -33.88
CA VAL A 297 9.26 -23.99 -33.57
C VAL A 297 9.50 -22.86 -32.57
N LYS A 298 9.52 -21.62 -33.07
CA LYS A 298 9.58 -20.41 -32.24
C LYS A 298 8.21 -20.06 -31.69
N GLU A 299 8.19 -19.38 -30.55
CA GLU A 299 6.96 -18.83 -29.97
C GLU A 299 6.71 -17.41 -30.48
N VAL A 300 7.79 -16.66 -30.73
CA VAL A 300 7.74 -15.34 -31.36
C VAL A 300 8.35 -15.43 -32.77
N GLU A 301 7.52 -15.76 -33.77
CA GLU A 301 7.91 -15.76 -35.19
C GLU A 301 7.67 -14.40 -35.85
N LEU A 302 8.77 -13.71 -36.16
CA LEU A 302 8.78 -12.42 -36.86
C LEU A 302 8.85 -12.61 -38.38
N SER A 303 8.40 -11.62 -39.15
CA SER A 303 8.21 -11.66 -40.60
C SER A 303 9.46 -12.06 -41.38
N GLU A 304 9.30 -12.92 -42.41
CA GLU A 304 10.40 -13.28 -43.33
C GLU A 304 11.00 -12.06 -44.07
N LYS A 305 10.25 -10.94 -44.13
CA LYS A 305 10.65 -9.69 -44.79
C LYS A 305 11.79 -8.99 -44.06
N ASP A 306 11.85 -9.04 -42.73
CA ASP A 306 12.88 -8.35 -41.97
C ASP A 306 14.22 -9.09 -42.03
N ARG A 307 15.06 -8.70 -42.98
CA ARG A 307 16.37 -9.34 -43.15
C ARG A 307 17.38 -8.99 -42.06
N SER A 308 17.14 -7.94 -41.27
CA SER A 308 18.00 -7.55 -40.14
C SER A 308 17.86 -8.51 -38.95
N ILE A 309 16.78 -9.28 -38.88
CA ILE A 309 16.54 -10.23 -37.78
C ILE A 309 17.08 -11.62 -38.13
N SER A 310 17.96 -12.14 -37.27
CA SER A 310 18.43 -13.53 -37.32
C SER A 310 17.30 -14.55 -37.13
N ARG A 311 17.49 -15.79 -37.63
CA ARG A 311 16.47 -16.85 -37.49
C ARG A 311 16.27 -17.31 -36.04
N SER A 312 17.32 -17.29 -35.24
CA SER A 312 17.30 -17.29 -33.79
C SER A 312 18.05 -16.02 -33.39
N HIS A 313 17.35 -15.02 -32.88
CA HIS A 313 17.94 -13.70 -32.60
C HIS A 313 18.13 -13.52 -31.10
N ALA A 314 17.04 -13.77 -30.36
CA ALA A 314 17.00 -13.71 -28.91
C ALA A 314 16.09 -14.82 -28.40
N ARG A 315 16.04 -14.99 -27.09
CA ARG A 315 15.03 -15.81 -26.41
C ARG A 315 14.73 -15.25 -25.05
N ILE A 316 13.57 -15.64 -24.53
CA ILE A 316 13.17 -15.33 -23.17
C ILE A 316 13.04 -16.62 -22.38
N GLU A 317 13.74 -16.70 -21.26
CA GLU A 317 13.59 -17.77 -20.27
C GLU A 317 12.67 -17.29 -19.16
N LYS A 318 11.68 -18.10 -18.77
CA LYS A 318 11.02 -17.95 -17.48
C LYS A 318 11.84 -18.71 -16.44
N ARG A 319 12.33 -18.01 -15.42
CA ARG A 319 13.03 -18.57 -14.26
C ARG A 319 12.18 -18.28 -13.03
N ASP A 320 11.68 -19.32 -12.39
CA ASP A 320 10.68 -19.25 -11.32
C ASP A 320 9.45 -18.39 -11.72
N LYS A 321 9.28 -17.20 -11.15
CA LYS A 321 8.20 -16.26 -11.49
C LYS A 321 8.61 -15.17 -12.50
N GLU A 322 9.91 -15.01 -12.76
CA GLU A 322 10.47 -13.90 -13.55
C GLU A 322 10.80 -14.30 -15.00
N TYR A 323 10.87 -13.32 -15.89
CA TYR A 323 11.26 -13.51 -17.29
C TYR A 323 12.63 -12.86 -17.55
N TYR A 324 13.50 -13.53 -18.31
CA TYR A 324 14.87 -13.10 -18.62
C TYR A 324 15.10 -13.10 -20.13
N LEU A 325 15.48 -11.95 -20.69
CA LEU A 325 15.88 -11.80 -22.09
C LEU A 325 17.35 -12.17 -22.28
N ILE A 326 17.62 -12.98 -23.31
CA ILE A 326 18.95 -13.48 -23.65
C ILE A 326 19.18 -13.27 -25.15
N ASN A 327 20.32 -12.68 -25.51
CA ASN A 327 20.76 -12.60 -26.90
C ASN A 327 21.33 -13.95 -27.37
N GLU A 328 20.90 -14.47 -28.53
CA GLU A 328 21.28 -15.82 -29.00
C GLU A 328 22.50 -15.82 -29.93
N LYS A 329 22.94 -14.66 -30.42
CA LYS A 329 24.04 -14.54 -31.39
C LYS A 329 24.87 -13.28 -31.18
N ASP A 330 26.17 -13.47 -31.03
CA ASP A 330 27.15 -12.38 -30.89
C ASP A 330 27.11 -11.39 -32.07
N ASP A 331 26.88 -11.89 -33.30
CA ASP A 331 26.85 -11.08 -34.53
C ASP A 331 25.59 -10.18 -34.67
N ASN A 332 24.55 -10.37 -33.84
CA ASN A 332 23.30 -9.60 -33.96
C ASN A 332 22.94 -9.01 -32.59
N ILE A 333 22.82 -7.68 -32.54
CA ILE A 333 22.62 -6.96 -31.30
C ILE A 333 21.13 -6.97 -30.93
N THR A 334 20.82 -7.61 -29.80
CA THR A 334 19.56 -7.39 -29.07
C THR A 334 19.73 -6.20 -28.12
N ILE A 335 18.78 -5.27 -28.12
CA ILE A 335 18.81 -4.07 -27.26
C ILE A 335 17.56 -4.06 -26.38
N LEU A 336 17.73 -3.91 -25.06
CA LEU A 336 16.67 -3.75 -24.07
C LEU A 336 16.72 -2.31 -23.53
N ASN A 337 15.65 -1.53 -23.74
CA ASN A 337 15.54 -0.13 -23.29
C ASN A 337 16.74 0.76 -23.68
N GLY A 338 17.32 0.54 -24.86
CA GLY A 338 18.50 1.26 -25.35
C GLY A 338 19.85 0.66 -24.96
N VAL A 339 19.89 -0.33 -24.06
CA VAL A 339 21.12 -1.02 -23.61
C VAL A 339 21.28 -2.37 -24.31
N GLN A 340 22.48 -2.67 -24.82
CA GLN A 340 22.77 -3.95 -25.44
C GLN A 340 22.71 -5.11 -24.43
N VAL A 341 22.05 -6.21 -24.81
CA VAL A 341 21.97 -7.45 -24.02
C VAL A 341 23.23 -8.29 -24.29
N THR A 342 24.26 -8.12 -23.46
CA THR A 342 25.49 -8.96 -23.47
C THR A 342 25.40 -10.15 -22.52
N GLU A 343 24.59 -10.04 -21.47
CA GLU A 343 24.30 -11.07 -20.47
C GLU A 343 22.77 -11.17 -20.28
N PRO A 344 22.22 -12.27 -19.70
CA PRO A 344 20.80 -12.38 -19.41
C PRO A 344 20.29 -11.21 -18.55
N ARG A 345 19.30 -10.45 -19.04
CA ARG A 345 18.68 -9.34 -18.29
C ARG A 345 17.23 -9.69 -17.93
N PRO A 346 16.75 -9.37 -16.71
CA PRO A 346 15.34 -9.54 -16.37
C PRO A 346 14.46 -8.65 -17.25
N LEU A 347 13.19 -9.03 -17.40
CA LEU A 347 12.16 -8.28 -18.11
C LEU A 347 11.04 -7.83 -17.16
N VAL A 348 10.64 -6.58 -17.27
CA VAL A 348 9.52 -5.96 -16.53
C VAL A 348 8.44 -5.42 -17.49
N ASP A 349 7.19 -5.30 -17.03
CA ASP A 349 6.10 -4.75 -17.86
C ASP A 349 6.46 -3.38 -18.46
N GLY A 350 6.29 -3.24 -19.77
CA GLY A 350 6.65 -2.02 -20.50
C GLY A 350 8.02 -2.04 -21.16
N ASP A 351 8.83 -3.08 -20.94
CA ASP A 351 10.17 -3.21 -21.54
C ASP A 351 10.16 -3.26 -23.06
N LYS A 352 11.05 -2.47 -23.67
CA LYS A 352 11.22 -2.36 -25.12
C LYS A 352 12.42 -3.15 -25.60
N ILE A 353 12.15 -4.26 -26.28
CA ILE A 353 13.12 -5.18 -26.89
C ILE A 353 13.28 -4.83 -28.37
N LYS A 354 14.34 -4.13 -28.72
CA LYS A 354 14.70 -3.83 -30.11
C LYS A 354 15.56 -4.95 -30.70
N LEU A 355 15.15 -5.44 -31.87
CA LEU A 355 15.80 -6.52 -32.62
C LEU A 355 16.08 -6.05 -34.05
N GLY A 356 17.33 -6.17 -34.48
CA GLY A 356 17.74 -5.71 -35.82
C GLY A 356 17.60 -4.19 -35.97
N THR A 357 17.20 -3.72 -37.16
CA THR A 357 17.19 -2.29 -37.49
C THR A 357 15.94 -1.57 -36.99
N ASP A 358 14.75 -2.13 -37.25
CA ASP A 358 13.47 -1.39 -37.17
C ASP A 358 12.39 -2.07 -36.30
N THR A 359 12.60 -3.31 -35.84
CA THR A 359 11.60 -4.01 -35.02
C THR A 359 11.82 -3.74 -33.54
N VAL A 360 10.78 -3.24 -32.88
CA VAL A 360 10.70 -3.08 -31.43
C VAL A 360 9.51 -3.86 -30.92
N LEU A 361 9.75 -4.69 -29.92
CA LEU A 361 8.76 -5.47 -29.21
C LEU A 361 8.58 -4.90 -27.79
N LEU A 362 7.38 -4.96 -27.25
CA LEU A 362 6.99 -4.49 -25.92
C LEU A 362 6.60 -5.69 -25.07
N PHE A 363 7.30 -5.96 -23.98
CA PHE A 363 6.94 -7.00 -23.03
C PHE A 363 5.80 -6.54 -22.10
N ARG A 364 4.86 -7.44 -21.82
CA ARG A 364 3.72 -7.21 -20.94
C ARG A 364 3.56 -8.33 -19.93
N GLU A 365 3.46 -8.00 -18.64
CA GLU A 365 3.37 -8.98 -17.55
C GLU A 365 1.93 -9.15 -17.04
N SER A 366 1.48 -10.39 -16.89
CA SER A 366 0.18 -10.71 -16.30
C SER A 366 0.32 -10.89 -14.78
N LYS A 367 -0.15 -9.92 -13.99
CA LYS A 367 -0.10 -9.94 -12.52
C LYS A 367 -1.42 -10.40 -11.92
N VAL A 368 -1.35 -11.17 -10.83
CA VAL A 368 -2.53 -11.63 -10.06
C VAL A 368 -3.13 -10.44 -9.29
N PRO A 369 -4.46 -10.20 -9.33
CA PRO A 369 -5.08 -9.21 -8.46
C PRO A 369 -4.93 -9.60 -6.98
N LEU A 370 -4.30 -8.75 -6.17
CA LEU A 370 -4.18 -8.94 -4.72
C LEU A 370 -4.33 -7.57 -4.04
N VAL A 371 -5.28 -7.48 -3.11
CA VAL A 371 -5.52 -6.33 -2.25
C VAL A 371 -5.46 -6.83 -0.81
N PRO A 372 -4.31 -6.71 -0.13
CA PRO A 372 -4.18 -7.02 1.29
C PRO A 372 -5.15 -6.18 2.12
N ARG A 373 -5.62 -6.73 3.24
CA ARG A 373 -6.32 -5.96 4.27
C ARG A 373 -5.33 -5.61 5.37
N GLU A 374 -5.21 -4.33 5.69
CA GLU A 374 -4.43 -3.89 6.84
C GLU A 374 -5.05 -4.43 8.14
N LYS A 375 -4.25 -5.07 9.00
CA LYS A 375 -4.71 -5.60 10.30
C LYS A 375 -5.04 -4.45 11.25
N LYS A 376 -6.27 -3.96 11.19
CA LYS A 376 -6.82 -2.95 12.12
C LYS A 376 -7.00 -3.54 13.52
N SER A 377 -6.02 -3.35 14.40
CA SER A 377 -6.22 -3.50 15.84
C SER A 377 -6.90 -2.24 16.41
N LEU A 378 -8.23 -2.21 16.42
CA LEU A 378 -9.02 -1.12 17.00
C LEU A 378 -9.61 -1.49 18.36
N ALA A 379 -9.58 -0.54 19.30
CA ALA A 379 -10.21 -0.66 20.60
C ALA A 379 -11.72 -0.31 20.52
N PRO A 380 -12.58 -0.82 21.44
CA PRO A 380 -14.02 -0.66 21.31
C PRO A 380 -14.51 0.72 21.75
N GLY A 381 -15.21 1.46 20.89
CA GLY A 381 -16.04 2.59 21.34
C GLY A 381 -16.32 3.71 20.34
N GLU A 382 -15.53 3.85 19.28
CA GLU A 382 -15.60 5.03 18.40
C GLU A 382 -16.56 4.83 17.21
N LYS A 383 -17.44 5.81 16.98
CA LYS A 383 -18.35 5.82 15.82
C LYS A 383 -17.72 6.62 14.69
N ILE A 384 -17.55 5.99 13.54
CA ILE A 384 -17.05 6.62 12.32
C ILE A 384 -18.26 7.01 11.46
N ASP A 385 -18.28 8.25 10.96
CA ASP A 385 -19.29 8.75 10.03
C ASP A 385 -18.80 8.53 8.60
N PHE A 386 -19.63 7.91 7.75
CA PHE A 386 -19.22 7.42 6.43
C PHE A 386 -19.77 8.29 5.31
N THR A 387 -18.92 9.13 4.71
CA THR A 387 -19.21 9.71 3.39
C THR A 387 -17.99 9.66 2.46
N HIS A 388 -18.19 8.96 1.34
CA HIS A 388 -17.39 8.87 0.11
C HIS A 388 -16.38 7.72 -0.05
N THR A 389 -16.68 6.93 -1.09
CA THR A 389 -15.90 5.84 -1.67
C THR A 389 -15.61 6.19 -3.12
N THR A 390 -14.35 6.28 -3.54
CA THR A 390 -13.82 5.81 -4.85
C THR A 390 -12.29 5.91 -4.85
N PRO A 391 -11.56 5.06 -5.60
CA PRO A 391 -10.09 5.07 -5.56
C PRO A 391 -9.50 6.12 -6.51
N GLN A 392 -8.88 7.18 -5.99
CA GLN A 392 -8.21 8.21 -6.81
C GLN A 392 -6.86 8.69 -6.25
N SER A 393 -5.82 8.51 -7.08
CA SER A 393 -4.54 9.24 -7.06
C SER A 393 -3.54 8.99 -5.91
N MET A 394 -2.24 8.94 -6.27
CA MET A 394 -1.12 9.10 -5.33
C MET A 394 -0.93 10.56 -4.84
N ASP A 395 -1.97 11.39 -4.98
CA ASP A 395 -2.03 12.78 -4.54
C ASP A 395 -2.93 12.97 -3.28
N GLU A 396 -3.74 11.98 -2.87
CA GLU A 396 -4.66 12.10 -1.71
C GLU A 396 -3.95 12.32 -0.35
N ASP A 397 -2.68 11.95 -0.23
CA ASP A 397 -1.85 12.16 0.98
C ASP A 397 -0.98 13.43 0.95
N MET A 398 -1.18 14.34 -0.01
CA MET A 398 -0.49 15.63 -0.03
C MET A 398 -1.28 16.73 0.72
N VAL A 399 -0.57 17.50 1.53
CA VAL A 399 -1.09 18.66 2.27
C VAL A 399 -0.92 19.92 1.43
N PHE A 400 -2.01 20.66 1.23
CA PHE A 400 -1.96 21.99 0.61
C PHE A 400 -1.40 23.03 1.59
N ILE A 401 -0.36 23.74 1.16
CA ILE A 401 0.24 24.86 1.88
C ILE A 401 -0.12 26.16 1.13
N PRO A 402 -0.83 27.12 1.76
CA PRO A 402 -1.31 28.33 1.09
C PRO A 402 -0.16 29.27 0.71
N ALA A 403 -0.34 30.02 -0.38
CA ALA A 403 0.52 31.13 -0.73
C ALA A 403 0.50 32.20 0.38
N GLY A 404 1.64 32.78 0.71
CA GLY A 404 1.70 33.80 1.76
C GLY A 404 3.10 34.03 2.33
N MET A 405 3.21 35.11 3.11
CA MET A 405 4.43 35.47 3.84
C MET A 405 4.59 34.59 5.07
N PHE A 406 5.79 34.04 5.30
CA PHE A 406 6.14 33.37 6.55
C PHE A 406 7.48 33.85 7.09
N TRP A 407 7.74 33.59 8.37
CA TRP A 407 9.04 33.82 8.99
C TRP A 407 9.94 32.59 8.88
N MET A 408 11.02 32.72 8.11
CA MET A 408 12.08 31.72 7.98
C MET A 408 13.22 32.03 8.95
N GLY A 409 13.86 31.00 9.52
CA GLY A 409 14.99 31.13 10.44
C GLY A 409 14.61 31.51 11.87
N VAL A 410 15.63 31.81 12.68
CA VAL A 410 15.50 32.12 14.11
C VAL A 410 16.44 33.24 14.51
N ASP A 411 16.14 33.89 15.64
CA ASP A 411 17.03 34.89 16.28
C ASP A 411 17.29 34.60 17.78
N HIS A 412 16.58 33.63 18.39
CA HIS A 412 16.66 33.34 19.84
C HIS A 412 17.89 32.51 20.25
N ILE A 413 18.64 32.02 19.27
CA ILE A 413 19.85 31.20 19.44
C ILE A 413 20.81 31.50 18.28
N GLU A 414 22.11 31.52 18.58
CA GLU A 414 23.18 31.73 17.60
C GLU A 414 23.47 30.44 16.83
N CYS A 415 23.10 30.39 15.54
CA CYS A 415 23.19 29.25 14.65
C CYS A 415 23.25 29.67 13.18
N ASP A 416 23.28 28.69 12.27
CA ASP A 416 23.31 28.89 10.81
C ASP A 416 21.94 29.18 10.17
N ALA A 417 20.89 29.27 10.99
CA ALA A 417 19.55 29.75 10.62
C ALA A 417 19.29 31.22 11.07
N ASN A 418 20.33 31.97 11.46
CA ASN A 418 20.24 33.42 11.69
C ASN A 418 20.62 34.23 10.43
N PRO A 419 20.03 35.43 10.22
CA PRO A 419 18.92 36.01 10.96
C PRO A 419 17.56 35.46 10.49
N MET A 420 16.55 35.60 11.34
CA MET A 420 15.15 35.38 10.96
C MET A 420 14.71 36.41 9.91
N ASN A 421 14.13 35.98 8.78
CA ASN A 421 13.63 36.88 7.74
C ASN A 421 12.21 36.50 7.27
N LYS A 422 11.40 37.51 6.92
CA LYS A 422 10.05 37.30 6.38
C LYS A 422 10.10 37.21 4.86
N ILE A 423 9.66 36.09 4.29
CA ILE A 423 9.70 35.84 2.84
C ILE A 423 8.36 35.35 2.32
N HIS A 424 8.08 35.59 1.04
CA HIS A 424 6.90 35.05 0.35
C HIS A 424 7.19 33.67 -0.21
N ILE A 425 6.25 32.74 -0.03
CA ILE A 425 6.25 31.44 -0.72
C ILE A 425 4.89 31.25 -1.35
N GLU A 426 4.88 30.86 -2.63
CA GLU A 426 3.68 30.54 -3.40
C GLU A 426 2.92 29.34 -2.81
N ALA A 427 1.74 29.04 -3.36
CA ALA A 427 1.00 27.86 -2.95
C ALA A 427 1.66 26.59 -3.52
N PHE A 428 1.72 25.53 -2.71
CA PHE A 428 2.26 24.24 -3.11
C PHE A 428 1.61 23.11 -2.30
N TYR A 429 1.76 21.89 -2.78
CA TYR A 429 1.44 20.66 -2.06
C TYR A 429 2.73 20.02 -1.55
N ILE A 430 2.70 19.43 -0.35
CA ILE A 430 3.81 18.63 0.21
C ILE A 430 3.28 17.31 0.75
N ASP A 431 4.03 16.21 0.60
CA ASP A 431 3.61 14.92 1.15
C ASP A 431 3.44 15.02 2.68
N ARG A 432 2.31 14.54 3.21
CA ARG A 432 2.04 14.48 4.66
C ARG A 432 3.16 13.75 5.39
N TYR A 433 3.70 12.71 4.78
CA TYR A 433 4.68 11.79 5.34
C TYR A 433 5.99 11.81 4.56
N PRO A 434 7.14 11.48 5.18
CA PRO A 434 8.34 11.06 4.46
C PRO A 434 8.05 9.85 3.55
N VAL A 435 8.78 9.72 2.44
CA VAL A 435 8.65 8.56 1.55
C VAL A 435 9.05 7.28 2.30
N THR A 436 8.18 6.27 2.22
CA THR A 436 8.35 5.00 2.95
C THR A 436 9.21 3.99 2.19
N ASN A 437 9.77 3.00 2.88
CA ASN A 437 10.50 1.90 2.25
C ASN A 437 9.63 1.14 1.22
N PHE A 438 8.34 0.94 1.50
CA PHE A 438 7.41 0.29 0.56
C PHE A 438 7.23 1.10 -0.73
N GLN A 439 7.00 2.41 -0.62
CA GLN A 439 6.88 3.30 -1.78
C GLN A 439 8.17 3.34 -2.61
N TYR A 440 9.34 3.40 -1.95
CA TYR A 440 10.63 3.43 -2.63
C TYR A 440 11.03 2.08 -3.24
N GLU A 441 10.65 0.95 -2.61
CA GLU A 441 10.77 -0.37 -3.22
C GLU A 441 9.94 -0.48 -4.49
N ASP A 442 8.69 0.02 -4.49
CA ASP A 442 7.86 -0.01 -5.68
C ASP A 442 8.47 0.79 -6.83
N PHE A 443 9.00 1.99 -6.55
CA PHE A 443 9.79 2.77 -7.51
C PHE A 443 10.93 1.95 -8.12
N VAL A 444 11.83 1.40 -7.30
CA VAL A 444 12.99 0.62 -7.76
C VAL A 444 12.55 -0.61 -8.57
N ARG A 445 11.50 -1.29 -8.11
CA ARG A 445 10.96 -2.51 -8.75
C ARG A 445 10.27 -2.23 -10.09
N VAL A 446 9.49 -1.16 -10.18
CA VAL A 446 8.71 -0.79 -11.37
C VAL A 446 9.59 -0.17 -12.44
N THR A 447 10.57 0.65 -12.06
CA THR A 447 11.43 1.37 -13.02
C THR A 447 12.69 0.60 -13.40
N GLY A 448 13.12 -0.37 -12.58
CA GLY A 448 14.44 -0.98 -12.71
C GLY A 448 15.59 0.00 -12.40
N TYR A 449 15.31 1.13 -11.73
CA TYR A 449 16.32 2.09 -11.29
C TYR A 449 17.35 1.41 -10.39
N GLU A 450 18.63 1.76 -10.56
CA GLU A 450 19.74 1.27 -9.75
C GLU A 450 20.18 2.38 -8.78
N PRO A 451 19.75 2.36 -7.49
CA PRO A 451 20.10 3.42 -6.55
C PRO A 451 21.59 3.48 -6.27
N LYS A 452 22.10 4.71 -6.09
CA LYS A 452 23.48 4.96 -5.67
C LYS A 452 23.69 4.62 -4.20
N GLY A 453 22.67 4.87 -3.38
CA GLY A 453 22.66 4.57 -1.95
C GLY A 453 22.36 3.09 -1.61
N ASN A 454 22.74 2.70 -0.40
CA ASN A 454 22.64 1.33 0.14
C ASN A 454 21.30 1.03 0.86
N TRP A 455 20.20 1.69 0.52
CA TRP A 455 18.89 1.62 1.20
C TRP A 455 18.40 0.21 1.60
N LYS A 456 18.67 -0.82 0.78
CA LYS A 456 18.34 -2.23 1.06
C LYS A 456 19.02 -2.80 2.32
N GLU A 457 20.09 -2.17 2.82
CA GLU A 457 20.71 -2.55 4.10
C GLU A 457 19.89 -2.08 5.32
N TYR A 458 19.02 -1.07 5.13
CA TYR A 458 18.19 -0.48 6.20
C TYR A 458 16.73 -0.94 6.15
N PHE A 459 16.25 -1.30 4.95
CA PHE A 459 14.95 -1.93 4.76
C PHE A 459 14.97 -3.42 5.16
N THR A 460 14.44 -3.71 6.34
CA THR A 460 14.22 -5.07 6.87
C THR A 460 12.72 -5.32 7.00
N ALA A 461 12.28 -6.58 6.90
CA ALA A 461 10.88 -6.95 7.10
C ALA A 461 10.28 -6.33 8.38
N GLY A 462 9.08 -5.78 8.29
CA GLY A 462 8.43 -4.99 9.34
C GLY A 462 8.78 -3.49 9.33
N LYS A 463 9.50 -3.00 8.30
CA LYS A 463 9.83 -1.57 8.11
C LYS A 463 9.19 -0.92 6.88
N GLU A 464 8.16 -1.55 6.32
CA GLU A 464 7.50 -1.15 5.08
C GLU A 464 7.04 0.32 5.16
N TYR A 465 6.45 0.73 6.29
CA TYR A 465 5.96 2.08 6.59
C TYR A 465 6.93 2.96 7.41
N PHE A 466 8.22 2.60 7.48
CA PHE A 466 9.27 3.50 8.00
C PHE A 466 9.79 4.37 6.86
N PRO A 467 10.33 5.57 7.14
CA PRO A 467 10.99 6.39 6.13
C PRO A 467 12.12 5.59 5.45
N VAL A 468 12.25 5.73 4.13
CA VAL A 468 13.40 5.21 3.40
C VAL A 468 14.63 6.02 3.75
N THR A 469 15.76 5.34 4.00
CA THR A 469 17.05 5.97 4.26
C THR A 469 18.18 5.24 3.53
N GLY A 470 19.40 5.77 3.55
CA GLY A 470 20.50 5.23 2.76
C GLY A 470 20.33 5.50 1.26
N ILE A 471 19.80 6.67 0.93
CA ILE A 471 19.56 7.17 -0.44
C ILE A 471 20.29 8.51 -0.63
N SER A 472 20.86 8.71 -1.82
CA SER A 472 21.52 9.96 -2.22
C SER A 472 20.51 11.03 -2.67
N TYR A 473 20.96 12.25 -2.92
CA TYR A 473 20.09 13.31 -3.47
C TYR A 473 19.49 12.89 -4.82
N ASP A 474 20.31 12.33 -5.72
CA ASP A 474 19.87 11.91 -7.05
C ASP A 474 18.88 10.73 -7.01
N ASP A 475 18.95 9.90 -5.97
CA ASP A 475 17.99 8.83 -5.71
C ASP A 475 16.61 9.41 -5.30
N ALA A 476 16.63 10.45 -4.45
CA ALA A 476 15.43 11.17 -3.99
C ALA A 476 14.75 11.95 -5.12
N ASP A 477 15.54 12.68 -5.92
CA ASP A 477 15.05 13.46 -7.06
C ASP A 477 14.50 12.56 -8.18
N ALA A 478 15.16 11.43 -8.47
CA ALA A 478 14.67 10.45 -9.43
C ALA A 478 13.34 9.80 -9.00
N TYR A 479 13.17 9.48 -7.71
CA TYR A 479 11.88 9.04 -7.18
C TYR A 479 10.81 10.13 -7.36
N ALA A 480 11.11 11.36 -6.94
CA ALA A 480 10.16 12.46 -6.97
C ALA A 480 9.69 12.74 -8.41
N TYR A 481 10.62 12.72 -9.38
CA TYR A 481 10.31 12.81 -10.81
C TYR A 481 9.42 11.65 -11.29
N TRP A 482 9.70 10.40 -10.88
CA TRP A 482 8.91 9.23 -11.27
C TRP A 482 7.44 9.31 -10.80
N VAL A 483 7.19 9.78 -9.57
CA VAL A 483 5.81 10.01 -9.08
C VAL A 483 5.16 11.31 -9.59
N GLY A 484 5.82 12.05 -10.50
CA GLY A 484 5.29 13.31 -11.04
C GLY A 484 5.27 14.47 -10.04
N LYS A 485 6.19 14.45 -9.07
CA LYS A 485 6.42 15.45 -8.03
C LYS A 485 7.85 16.03 -8.19
N ARG A 486 8.35 16.73 -7.17
CA ARG A 486 9.72 17.24 -7.02
C ARG A 486 10.13 17.20 -5.56
N LEU A 487 11.37 17.55 -5.22
CA LEU A 487 11.74 17.86 -3.83
C LEU A 487 11.20 19.25 -3.41
N PRO A 488 10.88 19.47 -2.12
CA PRO A 488 10.59 20.80 -1.58
C PRO A 488 11.86 21.65 -1.55
N THR A 489 11.76 22.96 -1.79
CA THR A 489 12.81 23.92 -1.42
C THR A 489 12.95 24.00 0.10
N GLU A 490 14.09 24.49 0.59
CA GLU A 490 14.35 24.65 2.01
C GLU A 490 13.32 25.57 2.69
N ALA A 491 12.87 26.61 1.98
CA ALA A 491 11.85 27.54 2.46
C ALA A 491 10.44 26.94 2.47
N GLU A 492 10.07 26.17 1.44
CA GLU A 492 8.80 25.43 1.42
C GLU A 492 8.73 24.43 2.57
N TRP A 493 9.82 23.67 2.77
CA TRP A 493 9.92 22.70 3.87
C TRP A 493 9.72 23.39 5.23
N GLU A 494 10.41 24.51 5.48
CA GLU A 494 10.29 25.20 6.77
C GLU A 494 8.91 25.86 6.97
N LYS A 495 8.33 26.44 5.91
CA LYS A 495 6.96 26.95 5.96
C LYS A 495 5.98 25.83 6.33
N ALA A 496 6.08 24.67 5.68
CA ALA A 496 5.25 23.51 5.97
C ALA A 496 5.42 22.98 7.40
N ALA A 497 6.61 23.13 8.00
CA ALA A 497 6.89 22.75 9.38
C ALA A 497 6.34 23.74 10.42
N ARG A 498 6.46 25.05 10.16
CA ARG A 498 6.33 26.11 11.19
C ARG A 498 5.10 27.01 11.07
N GLY A 499 4.39 27.00 9.94
CA GLY A 499 3.31 27.94 9.68
C GLY A 499 3.78 29.37 9.37
N GLU A 500 2.85 30.28 9.10
CA GLU A 500 3.14 31.68 8.75
C GLU A 500 3.89 32.43 9.87
N GLU A 501 3.53 32.13 11.13
CA GLU A 501 4.10 32.75 12.33
C GLU A 501 5.50 32.23 12.70
N GLY A 502 6.00 31.19 12.04
CA GLY A 502 7.33 30.64 12.31
C GLY A 502 7.44 29.99 13.70
N LEU A 503 6.50 29.11 14.07
CA LEU A 503 6.50 28.40 15.36
C LEU A 503 7.84 27.69 15.64
N LEU A 504 8.23 27.61 16.91
CA LEU A 504 9.48 26.94 17.29
C LEU A 504 9.43 25.43 17.00
N TYR A 505 8.34 24.76 17.37
CA TYR A 505 8.08 23.36 17.06
C TYR A 505 6.81 23.25 16.17
N PRO A 506 6.66 22.17 15.38
CA PRO A 506 5.47 21.98 14.54
C PRO A 506 4.14 22.05 15.33
N TRP A 507 4.15 21.57 16.57
CA TRP A 507 3.00 21.54 17.48
C TRP A 507 2.89 22.78 18.39
N GLY A 508 3.74 23.81 18.26
CA GLY A 508 3.66 25.05 19.05
C GLY A 508 4.99 25.57 19.62
N THR A 509 4.90 26.34 20.70
CA THR A 509 6.03 27.04 21.34
C THR A 509 6.65 26.29 22.52
N LYS A 510 5.90 25.34 23.11
CA LYS A 510 6.32 24.57 24.28
C LYS A 510 6.90 23.22 23.88
N TRP A 511 8.03 22.85 24.49
CA TRP A 511 8.69 21.58 24.25
C TRP A 511 7.85 20.42 24.77
N ASP A 512 7.76 19.35 23.97
CA ASP A 512 7.16 18.07 24.38
C ASP A 512 7.89 16.90 23.72
N ALA A 513 8.65 16.15 24.52
CA ALA A 513 9.41 14.99 24.05
C ALA A 513 8.53 13.80 23.63
N SER A 514 7.24 13.80 24.00
CA SER A 514 6.29 12.74 23.62
C SER A 514 5.73 12.89 22.20
N LYS A 515 6.05 13.99 21.51
CA LYS A 515 5.54 14.37 20.18
C LYS A 515 6.58 14.22 19.06
N VAL A 516 7.77 13.69 19.37
CA VAL A 516 8.92 13.74 18.47
C VAL A 516 9.78 12.48 18.56
N CYS A 517 10.28 12.03 17.41
CA CYS A 517 11.27 10.97 17.32
C CYS A 517 12.68 11.61 17.33
N SER A 518 13.16 12.07 18.49
CA SER A 518 14.50 12.68 18.64
C SER A 518 15.30 12.08 19.80
N LYS A 519 16.54 12.57 19.97
CA LYS A 519 17.43 12.24 21.08
C LYS A 519 16.79 12.50 22.44
N GLU A 520 16.12 13.64 22.58
CA GLU A 520 15.39 14.04 23.80
C GLU A 520 14.13 13.19 24.02
N GLY A 521 13.54 12.65 22.95
CA GLY A 521 12.48 11.61 23.00
C GLY A 521 12.98 10.22 23.42
N GLY A 522 14.28 10.05 23.68
CA GLY A 522 14.87 8.79 24.15
C GLY A 522 14.92 7.68 23.09
N ARG A 523 14.91 8.04 21.79
CA ARG A 523 14.92 7.07 20.68
C ARG A 523 16.33 6.74 20.20
N ASP A 524 16.53 5.48 19.82
CA ASP A 524 17.77 4.93 19.25
C ASP A 524 17.66 4.61 17.76
N ARG A 525 16.47 4.84 17.16
CA ARG A 525 16.13 4.56 15.76
C ARG A 525 14.91 5.36 15.29
N SER A 526 14.71 5.41 13.97
CA SER A 526 13.50 5.92 13.32
C SER A 526 12.22 5.19 13.74
N SER A 527 11.08 5.78 13.42
CA SER A 527 9.73 5.24 13.68
C SER A 527 8.87 5.26 12.41
N GLN A 528 7.75 4.53 12.41
CA GLN A 528 6.76 4.54 11.32
C GLN A 528 6.24 5.96 11.05
N VAL A 529 5.94 6.28 9.81
CA VAL A 529 5.63 7.65 9.38
C VAL A 529 4.31 8.21 9.94
N ASP A 530 3.39 7.35 10.37
CA ASP A 530 2.12 7.70 11.03
C ASP A 530 2.23 7.90 12.55
N SER A 531 3.38 7.57 13.15
CA SER A 531 3.60 7.75 14.58
C SER A 531 3.70 9.23 15.00
N TYR A 532 3.39 9.52 16.28
CA TYR A 532 3.35 10.88 16.85
C TYR A 532 2.36 11.85 16.17
N PRO A 533 1.05 11.51 16.07
CA PRO A 533 0.05 12.38 15.43
C PRO A 533 -0.07 13.77 16.09
N GLU A 534 0.17 13.87 17.39
CA GLU A 534 0.21 15.15 18.10
C GLU A 534 1.42 16.04 17.76
N GLY A 535 2.42 15.50 17.05
CA GLY A 535 3.62 16.19 16.59
C GLY A 535 3.52 16.79 15.18
N GLN A 536 2.33 16.72 14.55
CA GLN A 536 2.08 17.32 13.23
C GLN A 536 2.29 18.85 13.24
N SER A 537 2.59 19.40 12.05
CA SER A 537 2.67 20.84 11.82
C SER A 537 1.29 21.53 11.83
N PRO A 538 1.22 22.87 11.79
CA PRO A 538 -0.05 23.61 11.73
C PRO A 538 -0.92 23.28 10.51
N TYR A 539 -0.32 22.71 9.46
CA TYR A 539 -1.02 22.25 8.26
C TYR A 539 -1.36 20.76 8.28
N GLY A 540 -0.96 20.01 9.32
CA GLY A 540 -1.15 18.55 9.40
C GLY A 540 -0.09 17.73 8.67
N VAL A 541 1.13 18.26 8.53
CA VAL A 541 2.29 17.56 7.97
C VAL A 541 3.05 16.85 9.09
N MET A 542 3.34 15.56 8.93
CA MET A 542 3.88 14.67 9.95
C MET A 542 5.40 14.57 9.91
N HIS A 543 6.04 14.33 11.06
CA HIS A 543 7.51 14.22 11.24
C HIS A 543 8.30 15.41 10.66
N MET A 544 7.79 16.63 10.74
CA MET A 544 8.56 17.84 10.39
C MET A 544 9.62 18.22 11.43
N LEU A 545 9.89 17.35 12.42
CA LEU A 545 10.98 17.48 13.38
C LEU A 545 11.35 16.08 13.87
N GLY A 546 12.64 15.74 13.82
CA GLY A 546 13.13 14.39 14.14
C GLY A 546 12.73 13.33 13.11
N ASN A 547 12.82 12.07 13.54
CA ASN A 547 12.73 10.86 12.74
C ASN A 547 13.90 10.75 11.74
N VAL A 548 13.91 11.47 10.63
CA VAL A 548 15.00 11.43 9.63
C VAL A 548 15.32 12.83 9.13
N TRP A 549 16.59 13.03 8.75
CA TRP A 549 16.97 14.16 7.92
C TRP A 549 16.30 14.04 6.54
N GLU A 550 15.86 15.16 5.99
CA GLU A 550 15.17 15.18 4.69
C GLU A 550 15.92 16.04 3.66
N TRP A 551 16.14 15.49 2.47
CA TRP A 551 16.65 16.22 1.31
C TRP A 551 15.71 17.35 0.86
N THR A 552 16.29 18.50 0.51
CA THR A 552 15.59 19.64 -0.09
C THR A 552 16.22 20.00 -1.44
N ALA A 553 15.48 20.67 -2.32
CA ALA A 553 15.89 21.05 -3.67
C ALA A 553 16.94 22.18 -3.73
N ASP A 554 17.44 22.66 -2.58
CA ASP A 554 18.34 23.81 -2.48
C ASP A 554 19.78 23.42 -2.09
N TYR A 555 20.76 23.99 -2.78
CA TYR A 555 22.12 24.10 -2.26
C TYR A 555 22.12 24.87 -0.94
N TYR A 556 22.87 24.34 0.04
CA TYR A 556 22.98 24.99 1.33
C TYR A 556 23.64 26.37 1.20
N CYS A 557 22.89 27.41 1.58
CA CYS A 557 23.33 28.80 1.55
C CYS A 557 23.19 29.48 2.93
N LYS A 558 23.87 30.61 3.10
CA LYS A 558 23.80 31.43 4.31
C LYS A 558 22.46 32.15 4.40
N TYR A 559 22.01 32.44 5.62
CA TYR A 559 20.86 33.30 5.85
C TYR A 559 21.29 34.78 5.90
N PRO A 560 20.38 35.76 5.69
CA PRO A 560 18.95 35.59 5.39
C PRO A 560 18.72 34.81 4.10
N TYR A 561 17.68 33.98 4.03
CA TYR A 561 17.44 33.15 2.85
C TYR A 561 17.05 34.02 1.64
N GLU A 562 17.78 33.86 0.53
CA GLU A 562 17.62 34.57 -0.75
C GLU A 562 17.44 33.58 -1.93
N GLY A 563 16.70 32.49 -1.70
CA GLY A 563 16.49 31.42 -2.67
C GLY A 563 15.22 31.54 -3.53
N PRO A 564 14.86 30.50 -4.31
CA PRO A 564 15.46 29.16 -4.32
C PRO A 564 16.90 29.11 -4.86
N HIS A 565 17.64 28.09 -4.43
CA HIS A 565 19.03 27.84 -4.77
C HIS A 565 19.17 26.45 -5.44
N PRO A 566 18.53 26.21 -6.59
CA PRO A 566 18.32 24.86 -7.14
C PRO A 566 19.63 24.08 -7.29
N VAL A 567 19.60 22.82 -6.87
CA VAL A 567 20.69 21.86 -7.11
C VAL A 567 20.84 21.60 -8.62
N GLY A 568 22.08 21.50 -9.09
CA GLY A 568 22.45 21.20 -10.47
C GLY A 568 23.78 20.43 -10.54
N GLU A 569 24.55 20.64 -11.60
CA GLU A 569 25.83 19.91 -11.82
C GLU A 569 26.99 20.37 -10.90
N ASP A 570 26.81 21.42 -10.09
CA ASP A 570 27.84 21.89 -9.16
C ASP A 570 27.98 20.94 -7.96
N ASN A 571 29.22 20.53 -7.66
CA ASN A 571 29.52 19.68 -6.51
C ASN A 571 29.57 20.47 -5.19
N LYS A 572 28.44 21.07 -4.80
CA LYS A 572 28.23 21.83 -3.55
C LYS A 572 27.39 21.01 -2.56
N GLU A 573 27.46 21.36 -1.28
CA GLU A 573 26.63 20.74 -0.25
C GLU A 573 25.15 21.17 -0.40
N VAL A 574 24.23 20.21 -0.37
CA VAL A 574 22.78 20.38 -0.43
C VAL A 574 22.21 20.54 0.98
N SER A 575 21.15 21.33 1.12
CA SER A 575 20.49 21.59 2.39
C SER A 575 19.60 20.41 2.80
N ILE A 576 19.70 19.99 4.06
CA ILE A 576 18.86 18.94 4.67
C ILE A 576 18.18 19.46 5.93
N ARG A 577 16.97 18.96 6.21
CA ARG A 577 16.07 19.50 7.24
C ARG A 577 15.52 18.45 8.20
N GLY A 578 14.83 18.89 9.26
CA GLY A 578 14.10 18.05 10.22
C GLY A 578 14.93 17.53 11.40
N GLY A 579 16.18 17.12 11.17
CA GLY A 579 16.93 16.37 12.18
C GLY A 579 16.47 14.92 12.26
N ASP A 580 17.36 14.03 12.70
CA ASP A 580 17.04 12.61 12.90
C ASP A 580 16.79 12.24 14.37
N TRP A 581 16.59 10.94 14.62
CA TRP A 581 16.40 10.39 15.96
C TRP A 581 17.59 10.56 16.92
N LEU A 582 18.79 10.96 16.46
CA LEU A 582 19.96 11.28 17.30
C LEU A 582 20.26 12.78 17.39
N THR A 583 19.63 13.59 16.56
CA THR A 583 19.78 15.04 16.53
C THR A 583 19.15 15.63 17.79
N SER A 584 19.85 16.59 18.41
CA SER A 584 19.29 17.39 19.50
C SER A 584 18.52 18.56 18.88
N VAL A 585 17.20 18.51 18.98
CA VAL A 585 16.30 19.46 18.29
C VAL A 585 15.62 20.43 19.24
N LYS A 586 15.73 20.26 20.56
CA LYS A 586 15.00 21.09 21.53
C LYS A 586 15.29 22.58 21.39
N ASP A 587 16.55 22.99 21.29
CA ASP A 587 16.92 24.41 21.40
C ASP A 587 16.66 25.22 20.12
N ILE A 588 16.73 24.57 18.95
CA ILE A 588 16.59 25.20 17.62
C ILE A 588 15.21 24.92 16.97
N GLY A 589 14.55 23.84 17.37
CA GLY A 589 13.23 23.45 16.85
C GLY A 589 13.23 23.15 15.36
N ALA A 590 12.10 23.40 14.70
CA ALA A 590 11.90 23.17 13.26
C ALA A 590 12.73 24.08 12.34
N ALA A 591 13.47 25.05 12.89
CA ALA A 591 14.49 25.79 12.14
C ALA A 591 15.81 25.01 11.98
N VAL A 592 15.91 23.79 12.54
CA VAL A 592 17.09 22.95 12.39
C VAL A 592 17.38 22.68 10.92
N ARG A 593 18.65 22.87 10.54
CA ARG A 593 19.16 22.65 9.20
C ARG A 593 20.57 22.06 9.29
N SER A 594 20.98 21.38 8.24
CA SER A 594 22.33 20.87 8.06
C SER A 594 22.62 20.75 6.56
N LYS A 595 23.78 20.21 6.21
CA LYS A 595 24.24 20.11 4.83
C LYS A 595 25.12 18.91 4.60
N ILE A 596 25.04 18.38 3.40
CA ILE A 596 25.79 17.19 2.99
C ILE A 596 25.95 17.19 1.46
N PHE A 597 26.99 16.55 0.92
CA PHE A 597 27.15 16.46 -0.54
C PHE A 597 26.10 15.54 -1.16
N PRO A 598 25.61 15.81 -2.40
CA PRO A 598 24.49 15.09 -3.00
C PRO A 598 24.77 13.60 -3.24
N TYR A 599 26.04 13.21 -3.34
CA TYR A 599 26.47 11.82 -3.51
C TYR A 599 26.70 11.07 -2.19
N GLU A 600 26.73 11.75 -1.04
CA GLU A 600 26.82 11.11 0.27
C GLU A 600 25.41 10.64 0.69
N PHE A 601 25.32 9.49 1.35
CA PHE A 601 24.06 8.91 1.83
C PHE A 601 24.28 8.32 3.22
N GLY A 602 23.27 8.43 4.09
CA GLY A 602 23.37 8.08 5.50
C GLY A 602 22.21 7.23 6.00
N THR A 603 22.45 6.53 7.10
CA THR A 603 21.47 5.66 7.81
C THR A 603 20.18 6.40 8.21
N SER A 604 20.26 7.72 8.37
CA SER A 604 19.22 8.59 8.90
C SER A 604 18.77 9.70 7.94
N ILE A 605 19.16 9.64 6.66
CA ILE A 605 18.77 10.62 5.63
C ILE A 605 17.76 9.98 4.67
N GLY A 606 16.56 10.54 4.64
CA GLY A 606 15.47 10.25 3.71
C GLY A 606 14.98 11.52 3.02
N PHE A 607 13.70 11.57 2.65
CA PHE A 607 13.10 12.72 1.95
C PHE A 607 11.56 12.65 1.95
N ARG A 608 10.93 13.75 1.51
CA ARG A 608 9.51 13.82 1.12
C ARG A 608 9.37 14.61 -0.19
N CYS A 609 8.28 14.45 -0.93
CA CYS A 609 8.06 15.19 -2.16
C CYS A 609 7.17 16.43 -1.95
N ALA A 610 7.24 17.34 -2.90
CA ALA A 610 6.38 18.50 -3.07
C ALA A 610 5.92 18.63 -4.54
N LYS A 611 4.87 19.40 -4.78
CA LYS A 611 4.25 19.60 -6.09
C LYS A 611 3.67 21.01 -6.15
N ASN A 612 3.74 21.67 -7.30
CA ASN A 612 3.18 23.02 -7.46
C ASN A 612 1.65 22.96 -7.37
N ALA A 613 1.02 24.02 -6.84
CA ALA A 613 -0.43 24.07 -6.65
C ALA A 613 -1.24 24.32 -7.94
#